data_AF-A0A388KQ52-F1
#
_entry.id   AF-A0A388KQ52-F1
#
_cell.length_a   1.000
_cell.length_b   1.000
_cell.length_c   1.000
_cell.angle_alpha   90.00
_cell.angle_beta   90.00
_cell.angle_gamma   90.00
#
_symmetry.space_group_name_H-M   'P 1'
#
loop_
_entity.id
_entity.type
_entity.pdbx_description
1 polymer ?
#
loop_
_entity_poly.entity_id
_entity_poly.type
_entity_poly.pdbx_seq_one_letter_code
_entity_poly.pdbx_strand_id
1 'polypeptide(L)'
;MAAIGESDFSWALTSFPGDEEGRLCSERSRGRKLDGGRLWLSLLLSPLTLLPKLSLLLLLIVGSTSLASSSAKPLSSPAEGNRQIARRKAIVNGQTVAPAEQAYFAFHASISLLYPNGTEEDHFCGGSIIAPSYILTAAHCFDDSQFNVSSGQNHWKLNTNPNAAEGVYSVLAGTMDVTKFESAQVRVASELWIHKDYVLSVVNDTRPGHTKFRMSDDLAILKLAEPLRFSDTVRSIALSADDSSLRVNTDLTLTGFGSISTRLGPFPTKLQVVTVDHLPDVCARTLENEGYKEVPDLFLNTSFYYDHRKMICAGCADGGTGACPGDSGGPLFALSSRGGCPVQVGVTSWGMHLLGLICAVPGLPEVYARVSHSVAWIESIVGQPVRSTVPLSPTTHCENCLANDFPDGKNCPTASRYDIKLCDVQARLASSFVFSTPTCSNDGKWHILKASIDFFEGFPNLSEDLKNEMRKGRVVFLYTEEGTGDGTIKLPQSIVKAREVINTPLKKPKVLAKSIWFNHKEDAWVYRSPGCSADRTRSYAALYVGNPDPDKGMHRYLQISMAVGKVVHAL
;
A
#
# COMPACT_ATOMS: atom_id res chain seq x y z
N MET A 1 0.67 49.61 -25.11
CA MET A 1 1.83 50.53 -25.07
C MET A 1 2.66 50.10 -23.86
N ALA A 2 3.84 49.50 -23.92
CA ALA A 2 4.90 49.36 -24.93
C ALA A 2 5.43 47.89 -24.93
N ALA A 3 5.57 47.22 -26.09
CA ALA A 3 6.83 46.91 -26.82
C ALA A 3 7.78 45.94 -26.05
N ILE A 4 7.64 44.62 -26.22
CA ILE A 4 8.28 43.69 -27.21
C ILE A 4 9.80 43.52 -27.01
N GLY A 5 10.20 42.26 -26.80
CA GLY A 5 11.55 41.73 -26.93
C GLY A 5 11.53 40.20 -26.86
N GLU A 6 11.24 39.56 -28.01
CA GLU A 6 11.41 38.12 -28.23
C GLU A 6 12.90 37.77 -28.35
N SER A 7 13.31 36.61 -27.80
CA SER A 7 14.45 35.87 -28.33
C SER A 7 14.28 34.37 -28.06
N ASP A 8 13.97 33.64 -29.12
CA ASP A 8 14.14 32.19 -29.27
C ASP A 8 15.62 31.82 -29.13
N PHE A 9 15.93 30.76 -28.38
CA PHE A 9 17.16 29.98 -28.61
C PHE A 9 16.90 28.48 -28.48
N SER A 10 17.00 27.85 -29.65
CA SER A 10 16.99 26.42 -29.91
C SER A 10 18.26 25.73 -29.42
N TRP A 11 18.05 24.52 -28.93
CA TRP A 11 18.97 23.45 -28.56
C TRP A 11 20.04 23.13 -29.63
N ALA A 12 21.23 22.75 -29.17
CA ALA A 12 22.16 21.89 -29.88
C ALA A 12 22.88 20.97 -28.87
N LEU A 13 22.56 19.69 -28.98
CA LEU A 13 23.14 18.56 -28.26
C LEU A 13 24.62 18.39 -28.61
N THR A 14 25.47 18.22 -27.59
CA THR A 14 26.81 17.65 -27.75
C THR A 14 26.86 16.32 -27.00
N SER A 15 27.05 15.24 -27.74
CA SER A 15 27.31 13.89 -27.25
C SER A 15 28.82 13.66 -27.16
N PHE A 16 29.30 13.14 -26.02
CA PHE A 16 30.58 12.44 -25.94
C PHE A 16 30.36 10.98 -25.53
N PRO A 17 31.17 10.05 -26.07
CA PRO A 17 31.02 8.61 -25.94
C PRO A 17 31.58 8.11 -24.59
N GLY A 18 31.14 6.91 -24.22
CA GLY A 18 31.52 6.23 -22.99
C GLY A 18 32.91 5.61 -23.02
N ASP A 19 33.24 4.98 -21.90
CA ASP A 19 34.03 3.75 -21.88
C ASP A 19 33.77 2.97 -20.58
N GLU A 20 33.86 1.66 -20.72
CA GLU A 20 33.66 0.58 -19.76
C GLU A 20 34.77 0.45 -18.70
N GLU A 21 34.36 -0.14 -17.58
CA GLU A 21 35.08 -1.07 -16.67
C GLU A 21 36.41 -0.69 -15.97
N GLY A 22 36.39 -0.86 -14.63
CA GLY A 22 37.28 -1.86 -14.02
C GLY A 22 38.34 -1.43 -12.98
N ARG A 23 37.94 -1.49 -11.70
CA ARG A 23 38.69 -1.99 -10.50
C ARG A 23 39.89 -1.23 -9.87
N LEU A 24 39.68 -1.05 -8.56
CA LEU A 24 40.54 -1.37 -7.39
C LEU A 24 41.64 -0.40 -6.90
N CYS A 25 41.53 -0.14 -5.60
CA CYS A 25 42.46 0.52 -4.69
C CYS A 25 43.86 -0.12 -4.65
N SER A 26 44.94 0.69 -4.59
CA SER A 26 45.80 0.85 -3.39
C SER A 26 47.07 1.67 -3.67
N GLU A 27 47.53 2.36 -2.62
CA GLU A 27 48.91 2.71 -2.24
C GLU A 27 49.88 3.53 -3.13
N ARG A 28 50.33 4.65 -2.51
CA ARG A 28 51.71 5.18 -2.38
C ARG A 28 52.63 5.28 -3.63
N SER A 29 52.98 6.53 -3.91
CA SER A 29 54.35 7.10 -3.86
C SER A 29 54.93 7.72 -5.15
N ARG A 30 55.51 8.91 -4.92
CA ARG A 30 56.63 9.58 -5.62
C ARG A 30 56.47 9.92 -7.11
N GLY A 31 56.55 11.23 -7.37
CA GLY A 31 56.49 11.81 -8.71
C GLY A 31 57.70 11.60 -9.60
N ARG A 32 57.50 11.93 -10.88
CA ARG A 32 58.46 12.62 -11.72
C ARG A 32 57.76 13.18 -12.95
N LYS A 33 58.47 14.13 -13.54
CA LYS A 33 58.09 15.18 -14.48
C LYS A 33 58.50 14.76 -15.91
N LEU A 34 57.87 15.36 -16.93
CA LEU A 34 58.39 15.77 -18.26
C LEU A 34 57.70 15.20 -19.52
N ASP A 35 57.35 16.17 -20.40
CA ASP A 35 57.47 16.27 -21.87
C ASP A 35 56.79 15.24 -22.78
N GLY A 36 56.26 15.56 -23.97
CA GLY A 36 56.25 16.77 -24.78
C GLY A 36 56.15 16.41 -26.27
N GLY A 37 55.24 17.06 -27.01
CA GLY A 37 55.21 17.16 -28.49
C GLY A 37 54.50 16.02 -29.24
N ARG A 38 54.14 16.14 -30.51
CA ARG A 38 53.94 17.24 -31.49
C ARG A 38 53.23 16.56 -32.70
N LEU A 39 52.30 17.30 -33.32
CA LEU A 39 51.82 17.29 -34.73
C LEU A 39 51.95 16.04 -35.61
N TRP A 40 50.91 15.74 -36.40
CA TRP A 40 50.94 15.78 -37.88
C TRP A 40 49.53 15.97 -38.48
N LEU A 41 49.46 16.73 -39.57
CA LEU A 41 48.28 17.24 -40.28
C LEU A 41 48.33 16.69 -41.72
N SER A 42 47.20 16.30 -42.31
CA SER A 42 47.11 16.18 -43.78
C SER A 42 45.66 16.32 -44.28
N LEU A 43 45.52 17.27 -45.22
CA LEU A 43 44.34 17.70 -45.98
C LEU A 43 43.89 16.71 -47.08
N LEU A 44 42.67 16.93 -47.62
CA LEU A 44 42.27 16.97 -49.06
C LEU A 44 40.74 17.25 -49.14
N LEU A 45 40.24 18.47 -49.46
CA LEU A 45 39.82 19.05 -50.78
C LEU A 45 38.88 18.16 -51.63
N SER A 46 37.53 18.36 -51.64
CA SER A 46 36.68 19.23 -52.53
C SER A 46 36.15 18.52 -53.82
N PRO A 47 35.18 19.04 -54.62
CA PRO A 47 33.84 19.67 -54.39
C PRO A 47 32.75 19.39 -55.51
N LEU A 48 31.67 20.22 -55.56
CA LEU A 48 30.71 20.55 -56.69
C LEU A 48 29.42 19.66 -56.85
N THR A 49 28.16 20.08 -57.14
CA THR A 49 27.41 21.24 -57.75
C THR A 49 25.87 21.11 -57.45
N LEU A 50 25.07 22.14 -57.04
CA LEU A 50 24.24 23.16 -57.75
C LEU A 50 22.83 22.78 -58.38
N LEU A 51 21.71 23.10 -57.65
CA LEU A 51 20.40 23.80 -57.95
C LEU A 51 19.43 23.43 -59.15
N PRO A 52 18.17 23.98 -59.31
CA PRO A 52 17.03 24.37 -58.41
C PRO A 52 15.54 24.13 -58.92
N LYS A 53 14.56 24.32 -58.00
CA LYS A 53 13.13 24.82 -58.03
C LYS A 53 12.21 24.82 -59.29
N LEU A 54 10.90 24.53 -59.11
CA LEU A 54 9.74 25.31 -59.65
C LEU A 54 8.36 24.99 -58.98
N SER A 55 7.39 25.91 -59.12
CA SER A 55 6.23 26.20 -58.24
C SER A 55 4.82 25.75 -58.74
N LEU A 56 3.85 25.72 -57.78
CA LEU A 56 2.42 26.14 -57.79
C LEU A 56 1.45 25.78 -58.95
N LEU A 57 0.27 25.19 -58.67
CA LEU A 57 -1.08 25.83 -58.78
C LEU A 57 -2.25 24.91 -58.36
N LEU A 58 -3.29 25.55 -57.81
CA LEU A 58 -4.61 25.10 -57.35
C LEU A 58 -5.62 24.88 -58.50
N LEU A 59 -6.65 24.03 -58.32
CA LEU A 59 -8.02 24.28 -58.83
C LEU A 59 -9.09 23.38 -58.17
N LEU A 60 -10.17 24.05 -57.75
CA LEU A 60 -11.45 23.58 -57.18
C LEU A 60 -12.41 23.03 -58.24
N ILE A 61 -13.28 22.08 -57.88
CA ILE A 61 -14.66 21.99 -58.40
C ILE A 61 -15.63 21.60 -57.26
N VAL A 62 -16.77 22.27 -57.25
CA VAL A 62 -17.87 22.29 -56.26
C VAL A 62 -19.08 21.48 -56.80
N GLY A 63 -19.86 20.91 -55.88
CA GLY A 63 -21.33 20.74 -56.00
C GLY A 63 -21.83 19.30 -56.20
N SER A 64 -22.98 18.84 -55.70
CA SER A 64 -24.02 19.38 -54.81
C SER A 64 -24.93 18.23 -54.33
N THR A 65 -25.32 18.27 -53.05
CA THR A 65 -26.58 17.83 -52.38
C THR A 65 -27.45 16.67 -52.92
N SER A 66 -27.79 15.72 -52.04
CA SER A 66 -29.19 15.35 -51.75
C SER A 66 -29.33 14.67 -50.37
N LEU A 67 -30.38 15.03 -49.61
CA LEU A 67 -30.78 14.40 -48.34
C LEU A 67 -31.61 13.13 -48.62
N ALA A 68 -31.41 12.08 -47.83
CA ALA A 68 -32.46 11.11 -47.48
C ALA A 68 -32.12 10.36 -46.18
N SER A 69 -33.16 10.12 -45.38
CA SER A 69 -33.18 9.61 -44.01
C SER A 69 -33.11 8.08 -43.86
N SER A 70 -32.68 7.66 -42.67
CA SER A 70 -33.03 6.44 -41.91
C SER A 70 -32.80 5.05 -42.52
N SER A 71 -31.86 4.29 -41.95
CA SER A 71 -32.13 2.99 -41.30
C SER A 71 -30.84 2.36 -40.80
N ALA A 72 -30.83 1.95 -39.53
CA ALA A 72 -29.80 1.09 -38.96
C ALA A 72 -29.92 -0.34 -39.49
N LYS A 73 -28.79 -0.98 -39.81
CA LYS A 73 -28.52 -2.43 -39.60
C LYS A 73 -27.01 -2.73 -39.81
N PRO A 74 -26.52 -3.85 -39.24
CA PRO A 74 -25.21 -3.95 -38.59
C PRO A 74 -24.11 -4.41 -39.55
N LEU A 75 -22.86 -4.08 -39.24
CA LEU A 75 -21.70 -4.64 -39.92
C LEU A 75 -20.64 -5.13 -38.93
N SER A 76 -20.52 -6.46 -38.91
CA SER A 76 -19.41 -7.37 -38.61
C SER A 76 -18.12 -6.85 -37.97
N SER A 77 -17.59 -7.70 -37.08
CA SER A 77 -16.27 -7.63 -36.42
C SER A 77 -15.11 -7.23 -37.35
N PRO A 78 -14.17 -6.39 -36.90
CA PRO A 78 -12.86 -6.32 -37.51
C PRO A 78 -11.99 -7.50 -37.06
N ALA A 79 -11.34 -8.11 -38.04
CA ALA A 79 -10.44 -9.23 -37.94
C ALA A 79 -9.24 -9.01 -36.99
N GLU A 80 -8.76 -10.11 -36.42
CA GLU A 80 -7.53 -10.23 -35.65
C GLU A 80 -6.32 -9.70 -36.44
N GLY A 81 -5.90 -8.49 -36.10
CA GLY A 81 -4.61 -7.92 -36.49
C GLY A 81 -3.53 -8.41 -35.53
N ASN A 82 -2.65 -9.25 -36.04
CA ASN A 82 -1.50 -9.84 -35.37
C ASN A 82 -0.54 -8.73 -34.84
N ARG A 83 -0.76 -8.27 -33.60
CA ARG A 83 0.17 -7.35 -32.92
C ARG A 83 1.30 -8.16 -32.30
N GLN A 84 2.51 -8.01 -32.82
CA GLN A 84 3.73 -8.48 -32.17
C GLN A 84 3.75 -7.99 -30.72
N ILE A 85 3.67 -8.95 -29.79
CA ILE A 85 3.68 -8.73 -28.35
C ILE A 85 5.13 -8.44 -27.94
N ALA A 86 5.51 -7.16 -27.97
CA ALA A 86 6.69 -6.70 -27.25
C ALA A 86 6.44 -6.91 -25.75
N ARG A 87 7.33 -7.68 -25.10
CA ARG A 87 7.25 -8.07 -23.68
C ARG A 87 7.22 -6.82 -22.79
N ARG A 88 6.21 -6.70 -21.93
CA ARG A 88 5.95 -5.57 -21.02
C ARG A 88 6.30 -5.98 -19.59
N LYS A 89 7.02 -5.14 -18.83
CA LYS A 89 7.36 -5.30 -17.41
C LYS A 89 6.69 -4.20 -16.59
N ALA A 90 6.59 -4.28 -15.26
CA ALA A 90 5.96 -3.26 -14.43
C ALA A 90 6.41 -3.22 -12.96
N ILE A 91 6.14 -2.11 -12.22
CA ILE A 91 7.05 -1.54 -11.18
C ILE A 91 8.45 -1.35 -11.81
N VAL A 92 9.24 -0.32 -11.44
CA VAL A 92 10.60 -0.26 -12.03
C VAL A 92 11.35 -1.51 -11.58
N ASN A 93 11.74 -2.34 -12.55
CA ASN A 93 12.33 -3.67 -12.32
C ASN A 93 11.50 -4.63 -11.44
N GLY A 94 10.19 -4.40 -11.32
CA GLY A 94 9.30 -5.34 -10.65
C GLY A 94 8.97 -6.57 -11.49
N GLN A 95 8.35 -7.53 -10.83
CA GLN A 95 7.91 -8.78 -11.45
C GLN A 95 6.39 -8.80 -11.51
N THR A 96 5.87 -9.25 -12.66
CA THR A 96 4.43 -9.47 -12.80
C THR A 96 4.02 -10.65 -11.95
N VAL A 97 3.03 -10.44 -11.09
CA VAL A 97 2.47 -11.51 -10.24
C VAL A 97 1.91 -12.60 -11.14
N ALA A 98 2.40 -13.83 -10.96
CA ALA A 98 1.90 -14.96 -11.73
C ALA A 98 0.47 -15.32 -11.28
N PRO A 99 -0.40 -15.86 -12.16
CA PRO A 99 -1.75 -16.28 -11.75
C PRO A 99 -1.77 -17.25 -10.56
N ALA A 100 -0.77 -18.14 -10.46
CA ALA A 100 -0.62 -19.06 -9.34
C ALA A 100 -0.28 -18.36 -8.01
N GLU A 101 0.19 -17.12 -8.06
CA GLU A 101 0.59 -16.31 -6.91
C GLU A 101 -0.50 -15.31 -6.48
N GLN A 102 -1.61 -15.22 -7.21
CA GLN A 102 -2.71 -14.29 -6.92
C GLN A 102 -3.19 -14.35 -5.47
N ALA A 103 -3.31 -15.55 -4.91
CA ALA A 103 -3.77 -15.73 -3.54
C ALA A 103 -2.89 -14.98 -2.52
N TYR A 104 -1.58 -14.86 -2.76
CA TYR A 104 -0.68 -14.19 -1.83
C TYR A 104 -1.00 -12.69 -1.71
N PHE A 105 -1.44 -12.06 -2.80
CA PHE A 105 -1.74 -10.63 -2.83
C PHE A 105 -3.24 -10.34 -2.81
N ALA A 106 -4.04 -11.27 -2.26
CA ALA A 106 -5.51 -11.18 -2.16
C ALA A 106 -6.03 -9.96 -1.37
N PHE A 107 -5.13 -9.22 -0.71
CA PHE A 107 -5.44 -7.97 -0.01
C PHE A 107 -5.29 -6.72 -0.87
N HIS A 108 -4.70 -6.82 -2.06
CA HIS A 108 -4.53 -5.67 -2.94
C HIS A 108 -5.88 -5.24 -3.52
N ALA A 109 -6.08 -3.92 -3.59
CA ALA A 109 -7.26 -3.32 -4.19
C ALA A 109 -6.85 -2.23 -5.19
N SER A 110 -7.58 -2.14 -6.30
CA SER A 110 -7.48 -1.04 -7.26
C SER A 110 -8.63 -0.06 -7.03
N ILE A 111 -8.35 1.23 -7.08
CA ILE A 111 -9.32 2.30 -6.92
C ILE A 111 -9.44 3.05 -8.26
N SER A 112 -10.67 3.19 -8.74
CA SER A 112 -11.04 3.84 -10.00
C SER A 112 -12.22 4.80 -9.77
N LEU A 113 -12.49 5.67 -10.75
CA LEU A 113 -13.68 6.52 -10.76
C LEU A 113 -14.61 6.07 -11.90
N LEU A 114 -15.85 5.68 -11.58
CA LEU A 114 -16.83 5.16 -12.53
C LEU A 114 -17.85 6.24 -12.90
N TYR A 115 -18.02 6.53 -14.20
CA TYR A 115 -19.00 7.51 -14.68
C TYR A 115 -20.25 6.86 -15.33
N PRO A 116 -21.40 7.58 -15.41
CA PRO A 116 -22.68 7.04 -15.87
C PRO A 116 -22.73 6.58 -17.33
N ASN A 117 -21.88 7.16 -18.16
CA ASN A 117 -21.71 6.82 -19.59
C ASN A 117 -20.96 5.49 -19.79
N GLY A 118 -20.58 4.80 -18.70
CA GLY A 118 -19.78 3.59 -18.73
C GLY A 118 -18.31 3.84 -19.02
N THR A 119 -17.86 5.09 -19.08
CA THR A 119 -16.42 5.39 -19.07
C THR A 119 -15.93 5.29 -17.65
N GLU A 120 -15.08 4.31 -17.39
CA GLU A 120 -14.24 4.26 -16.19
C GLU A 120 -13.03 5.16 -16.46
N GLU A 121 -12.73 6.08 -15.55
CA GLU A 121 -11.35 6.55 -15.46
C GLU A 121 -10.54 5.35 -14.99
N ASP A 122 -9.53 4.99 -15.79
CA ASP A 122 -8.59 3.92 -15.49
C ASP A 122 -8.09 4.03 -14.03
N HIS A 123 -7.70 2.90 -13.45
CA HIS A 123 -7.00 2.82 -12.17
C HIS A 123 -6.14 4.06 -11.87
N PHE A 124 -6.46 4.77 -10.78
CA PHE A 124 -5.71 5.98 -10.40
C PHE A 124 -4.93 5.81 -9.09
N CYS A 125 -5.42 4.98 -8.18
CA CYS A 125 -4.72 4.65 -6.93
C CYS A 125 -4.89 3.17 -6.56
N GLY A 126 -3.89 2.63 -5.87
CA GLY A 126 -3.96 1.38 -5.15
C GLY A 126 -4.60 1.53 -3.77
N GLY A 127 -4.83 0.39 -3.14
CA GLY A 127 -5.33 0.28 -1.79
C GLY A 127 -5.11 -1.11 -1.23
N SER A 128 -5.48 -1.27 0.04
CA SER A 128 -5.33 -2.51 0.79
C SER A 128 -6.60 -2.81 1.57
N ILE A 129 -7.10 -4.04 1.44
CA ILE A 129 -8.25 -4.51 2.20
C ILE A 129 -7.79 -4.71 3.65
N ILE A 130 -8.37 -3.96 4.58
CA ILE A 130 -8.04 -4.08 6.02
C ILE A 130 -9.18 -4.72 6.81
N ALA A 131 -10.39 -4.65 6.28
CA ALA A 131 -11.58 -5.36 6.76
C ALA A 131 -12.59 -5.50 5.59
N PRO A 132 -13.64 -6.35 5.69
CA PRO A 132 -14.56 -6.60 4.58
C PRO A 132 -15.15 -5.35 3.92
N SER A 133 -15.41 -4.30 4.70
CA SER A 133 -15.97 -3.03 4.21
C SER A 133 -14.97 -1.88 4.19
N TYR A 134 -13.68 -2.09 4.45
CA TYR A 134 -12.72 -1.01 4.63
C TYR A 134 -11.44 -1.21 3.83
N ILE A 135 -11.10 -0.19 3.04
CA ILE A 135 -9.88 -0.11 2.25
C ILE A 135 -9.00 1.00 2.80
N LEU A 136 -7.74 0.69 3.10
CA LEU A 136 -6.71 1.67 3.45
C LEU A 136 -5.95 2.09 2.19
N THR A 137 -5.78 3.39 2.01
CA THR A 137 -5.14 4.02 0.86
C THR A 137 -4.54 5.39 1.26
N ALA A 138 -4.07 6.20 0.31
CA ALA A 138 -3.47 7.51 0.56
C ALA A 138 -4.52 8.63 0.52
N ALA A 139 -4.28 9.71 1.27
CA ALA A 139 -5.16 10.88 1.28
C ALA A 139 -5.02 11.71 0.00
N HIS A 140 -3.81 11.84 -0.54
CA HIS A 140 -3.56 12.61 -1.76
C HIS A 140 -4.30 12.07 -2.99
N CYS A 141 -4.73 10.80 -2.96
CA CYS A 141 -5.61 10.20 -3.97
C CYS A 141 -6.97 10.92 -4.07
N PHE A 142 -7.38 11.64 -3.02
CA PHE A 142 -8.67 12.32 -2.91
C PHE A 142 -8.51 13.80 -2.55
N ASP A 143 -7.30 14.35 -2.62
CA ASP A 143 -7.02 15.75 -2.32
C ASP A 143 -7.20 16.60 -3.60
N ASP A 144 -8.40 16.57 -4.15
CA ASP A 144 -8.80 17.34 -5.33
C ASP A 144 -9.80 18.46 -4.96
N SER A 145 -10.26 19.23 -5.96
CA SER A 145 -11.21 20.32 -5.73
C SER A 145 -12.55 19.89 -5.15
N GLN A 146 -12.88 18.59 -5.16
CA GLN A 146 -14.16 18.06 -4.66
C GLN A 146 -14.14 17.92 -3.13
N PHE A 147 -12.98 17.60 -2.55
CA PHE A 147 -12.81 17.45 -1.12
C PHE A 147 -11.95 18.59 -0.60
N ASN A 148 -12.60 19.63 -0.07
CA ASN A 148 -11.90 20.77 0.52
C ASN A 148 -11.27 20.37 1.86
N VAL A 149 -10.20 19.58 1.83
CA VAL A 149 -9.50 19.04 3.01
C VAL A 149 -8.94 20.17 3.90
N SER A 150 -8.67 21.33 3.29
CA SER A 150 -8.24 22.56 3.97
C SER A 150 -9.28 23.15 4.94
N SER A 151 -10.56 22.74 4.85
CA SER A 151 -11.64 23.22 5.72
C SER A 151 -11.68 22.56 7.10
N GLY A 152 -10.79 21.59 7.37
CA GLY A 152 -10.79 20.79 8.60
C GLY A 152 -11.86 19.70 8.64
N GLN A 153 -12.71 19.60 7.61
CA GLN A 153 -13.52 18.41 7.36
C GLN A 153 -12.59 17.28 6.90
N ASN A 154 -12.75 16.10 7.47
CA ASN A 154 -11.93 14.93 7.17
C ASN A 154 -12.77 13.65 6.98
N HIS A 155 -14.09 13.80 6.84
CA HIS A 155 -15.05 12.73 6.59
C HIS A 155 -16.12 13.20 5.61
N TRP A 156 -16.39 12.39 4.60
CA TRP A 156 -17.42 12.64 3.59
C TRP A 156 -18.27 11.40 3.37
N LYS A 157 -19.58 11.60 3.21
CA LYS A 157 -20.47 10.62 2.60
C LYS A 157 -20.36 10.78 1.09
N LEU A 158 -20.06 9.69 0.40
CA LEU A 158 -19.87 9.67 -1.05
C LEU A 158 -21.19 9.32 -1.75
N ASN A 159 -21.34 9.79 -2.98
CA ASN A 159 -22.43 9.36 -3.83
C ASN A 159 -22.20 7.90 -4.27
N THR A 160 -23.21 7.06 -4.11
CA THR A 160 -23.18 5.65 -4.53
C THR A 160 -24.11 5.36 -5.70
N ASN A 161 -24.75 6.39 -6.27
CA ASN A 161 -25.61 6.25 -7.44
C ASN A 161 -24.74 6.04 -8.69
N PRO A 162 -24.81 4.89 -9.38
CA PRO A 162 -23.99 4.65 -10.57
C PRO A 162 -24.30 5.62 -11.73
N ASN A 163 -25.41 6.38 -11.64
CA ASN A 163 -25.79 7.40 -12.62
C ASN A 163 -25.40 8.83 -12.19
N ALA A 164 -24.58 8.99 -11.14
CA ALA A 164 -24.08 10.28 -10.67
C ALA A 164 -23.16 10.92 -11.72
N ALA A 165 -23.43 12.17 -12.13
CA ALA A 165 -22.67 12.85 -13.17
C ALA A 165 -21.19 13.07 -12.78
N GLU A 166 -20.95 13.25 -11.49
CA GLU A 166 -19.65 13.38 -10.84
C GLU A 166 -18.86 12.06 -10.76
N GLY A 167 -19.49 10.93 -11.14
CA GLY A 167 -18.91 9.60 -10.99
C GLY A 167 -18.98 9.07 -9.57
N VAL A 168 -18.60 7.79 -9.40
CA VAL A 168 -18.55 7.12 -8.10
C VAL A 168 -17.21 6.42 -7.91
N TYR A 169 -16.65 6.54 -6.71
CA TYR A 169 -15.43 5.84 -6.35
C TYR A 169 -15.69 4.34 -6.27
N SER A 170 -14.92 3.57 -7.02
CA SER A 170 -15.05 2.13 -7.13
C SER A 170 -13.78 1.43 -6.70
N VAL A 171 -13.96 0.30 -6.04
CA VAL A 171 -12.91 -0.58 -5.57
C VAL A 171 -13.04 -1.91 -6.28
N LEU A 172 -11.98 -2.29 -6.99
CA LEU A 172 -11.81 -3.58 -7.65
C LEU A 172 -10.90 -4.46 -6.80
N ALA A 173 -11.41 -5.61 -6.36
CA ALA A 173 -10.68 -6.58 -5.54
C ALA A 173 -10.81 -8.00 -6.11
N GLY A 174 -9.79 -8.84 -5.90
CA GLY A 174 -9.86 -10.25 -6.28
C GLY A 174 -9.41 -10.58 -7.70
N THR A 175 -8.79 -9.62 -8.40
CA THR A 175 -8.12 -9.84 -9.69
C THR A 175 -6.70 -9.25 -9.64
N MET A 176 -5.78 -9.88 -10.36
CA MET A 176 -4.43 -9.36 -10.61
C MET A 176 -4.34 -8.63 -11.95
N ASP A 177 -5.44 -8.49 -12.67
CA ASP A 177 -5.51 -7.85 -13.98
C ASP A 177 -6.69 -6.87 -13.97
N VAL A 178 -6.40 -5.56 -13.98
CA VAL A 178 -7.42 -4.52 -13.84
C VAL A 178 -8.43 -4.54 -15.01
N THR A 179 -8.11 -5.18 -16.13
CA THR A 179 -9.06 -5.33 -17.24
C THR A 179 -10.03 -6.50 -17.08
N LYS A 180 -9.86 -7.35 -16.05
CA LYS A 180 -10.66 -8.57 -15.84
C LYS A 180 -11.73 -8.42 -14.76
N PHE A 181 -12.63 -7.46 -14.96
CA PHE A 181 -13.72 -7.15 -14.03
C PHE A 181 -14.64 -8.33 -13.72
N GLU A 182 -14.87 -9.22 -14.70
CA GLU A 182 -15.77 -10.39 -14.54
C GLU A 182 -15.31 -11.38 -13.46
N SER A 183 -14.01 -11.42 -13.19
CA SER A 183 -13.41 -12.30 -12.17
C SER A 183 -13.23 -11.64 -10.81
N ALA A 184 -13.62 -10.37 -10.69
CA ALA A 184 -13.35 -9.52 -9.54
C ALA A 184 -14.63 -9.16 -8.78
N GLN A 185 -14.47 -8.69 -7.55
CA GLN A 185 -15.51 -8.01 -6.80
C GLN A 185 -15.34 -6.50 -6.99
N VAL A 186 -16.37 -5.87 -7.53
CA VAL A 186 -16.48 -4.41 -7.65
C VAL A 186 -17.37 -3.90 -6.52
N ARG A 187 -16.91 -2.88 -5.79
CA ARG A 187 -17.67 -2.23 -4.71
C ARG A 187 -17.54 -0.73 -4.79
N VAL A 188 -18.67 -0.05 -4.66
CA VAL A 188 -18.71 1.41 -4.59
C VAL A 188 -18.36 1.87 -3.18
N ALA A 189 -17.56 2.92 -3.04
CA ALA A 189 -17.30 3.54 -1.76
C ALA A 189 -18.47 4.44 -1.34
N SER A 190 -18.87 4.33 -0.09
CA SER A 190 -19.97 5.08 0.53
C SER A 190 -19.51 6.19 1.46
N GLU A 191 -18.29 6.07 2.01
CA GLU A 191 -17.69 7.09 2.86
C GLU A 191 -16.18 7.17 2.58
N LEU A 192 -15.64 8.38 2.70
CA LEU A 192 -14.21 8.69 2.65
C LEU A 192 -13.80 9.33 3.97
N TRP A 193 -12.75 8.80 4.59
CA TRP A 193 -12.11 9.37 5.77
C TRP A 193 -10.68 9.74 5.41
N ILE A 194 -10.31 11.01 5.53
CA ILE A 194 -8.93 11.46 5.41
C ILE A 194 -8.35 11.61 6.83
N HIS A 195 -7.08 11.27 7.00
CA HIS A 195 -6.42 11.46 8.28
C HIS A 195 -6.49 12.93 8.70
N LYS A 196 -6.97 13.18 9.92
CA LYS A 196 -7.20 14.55 10.44
C LYS A 196 -5.94 15.44 10.45
N ASP A 197 -4.77 14.82 10.51
CA ASP A 197 -3.47 15.49 10.55
C ASP A 197 -2.77 15.49 9.17
N TYR A 198 -3.47 15.06 8.11
CA TYR A 198 -2.94 15.08 6.74
C TYR A 198 -2.55 16.51 6.35
N VAL A 199 -1.36 16.64 5.81
CA VAL A 199 -0.83 17.90 5.31
C VAL A 199 -0.33 17.66 3.90
N LEU A 200 -0.79 18.50 2.96
CA LEU A 200 -0.15 18.72 1.67
C LEU A 200 0.05 20.21 1.47
N SER A 201 1.30 20.67 1.46
CA SER A 201 1.60 22.08 1.28
C SER A 201 3.00 22.34 0.73
N VAL A 202 3.14 23.45 0.03
CA VAL A 202 4.43 24.05 -0.33
C VAL A 202 4.52 25.38 0.41
N VAL A 203 5.48 25.49 1.34
CA VAL A 203 5.67 26.68 2.18
C VAL A 203 7.04 27.30 1.93
N ASN A 204 7.28 28.53 2.39
CA ASN A 204 8.63 29.10 2.35
C ASN A 204 9.57 28.33 3.29
N ASP A 205 10.77 28.02 2.80
CA ASP A 205 11.86 27.47 3.60
C ASP A 205 12.51 28.61 4.42
N THR A 206 13.24 28.23 5.47
CA THR A 206 14.13 29.12 6.22
C THR A 206 15.23 29.76 5.37
N ARG A 207 15.62 29.13 4.25
CA ARG A 207 16.58 29.68 3.29
C ARG A 207 15.89 30.68 2.35
N PRO A 208 16.42 31.90 2.17
CA PRO A 208 15.80 32.91 1.30
C PRO A 208 15.65 32.43 -0.15
N GLY A 209 14.44 32.56 -0.70
CA GLY A 209 14.13 32.12 -2.07
C GLY A 209 13.90 30.62 -2.22
N HIS A 210 13.94 29.84 -1.12
CA HIS A 210 13.63 28.42 -1.13
C HIS A 210 12.21 28.13 -0.62
N THR A 211 11.65 27.02 -1.07
CA THR A 211 10.38 26.45 -0.61
C THR A 211 10.62 25.10 0.07
N LYS A 212 9.63 24.64 0.83
CA LYS A 212 9.61 23.35 1.51
C LYS A 212 8.32 22.63 1.18
N PHE A 213 8.42 21.52 0.47
CA PHE A 213 7.32 20.60 0.23
C PHE A 213 7.05 19.78 1.50
N ARG A 214 5.78 19.69 1.89
CA ARG A 214 5.34 18.91 3.04
C ARG A 214 4.16 18.05 2.61
N MET A 215 4.37 16.74 2.64
CA MET A 215 3.29 15.74 2.60
C MET A 215 3.47 14.79 3.78
N SER A 216 2.55 14.81 4.76
CA SER A 216 2.60 13.92 5.92
C SER A 216 1.23 13.43 6.32
N ASP A 217 1.20 12.32 7.07
CA ASP A 217 -0.03 11.68 7.53
C ASP A 217 -0.98 11.36 6.35
N ASP A 218 -0.38 10.99 5.21
CA ASP A 218 -1.04 10.74 3.93
C ASP A 218 -1.74 9.37 3.92
N LEU A 219 -2.86 9.33 4.64
CA LEU A 219 -3.67 8.14 4.84
C LEU A 219 -5.15 8.49 4.68
N ALA A 220 -5.87 7.64 3.95
CA ALA A 220 -7.31 7.68 3.85
C ALA A 220 -7.92 6.27 3.97
N ILE A 221 -9.18 6.23 4.37
CA ILE A 221 -9.98 5.02 4.44
C ILE A 221 -11.23 5.20 3.61
N LEU A 222 -11.47 4.27 2.69
CA LEU A 222 -12.75 4.13 2.01
C LEU A 222 -13.58 3.08 2.73
N LYS A 223 -14.83 3.44 3.06
CA LYS A 223 -15.83 2.47 3.52
C LYS A 223 -16.73 2.07 2.36
N LEU A 224 -16.74 0.79 2.04
CA LEU A 224 -17.54 0.22 0.95
C LEU A 224 -19.03 0.22 1.31
N ALA A 225 -19.89 0.50 0.32
CA ALA A 225 -21.34 0.45 0.46
C ALA A 225 -21.84 -0.97 0.78
N GLU A 226 -21.15 -1.98 0.23
CA GLU A 226 -21.38 -3.39 0.52
C GLU A 226 -20.05 -4.08 0.84
N PRO A 227 -20.01 -5.03 1.80
CA PRO A 227 -18.79 -5.75 2.13
C PRO A 227 -18.28 -6.60 0.96
N LEU A 228 -16.96 -6.73 0.90
CA LEU A 228 -16.28 -7.76 0.13
C LEU A 228 -16.53 -9.12 0.76
N ARG A 229 -16.72 -10.14 -0.08
CA ARG A 229 -16.84 -11.53 0.37
C ARG A 229 -15.46 -12.18 0.35
N PHE A 230 -14.94 -12.59 1.50
CA PHE A 230 -13.62 -13.20 1.56
C PHE A 230 -13.56 -14.56 0.86
N SER A 231 -12.52 -14.75 0.05
CA SER A 231 -12.26 -15.91 -0.80
C SER A 231 -10.75 -16.15 -0.87
N ASP A 232 -10.32 -17.15 -1.64
CA ASP A 232 -8.89 -17.39 -1.89
C ASP A 232 -8.19 -16.21 -2.59
N THR A 233 -8.96 -15.33 -3.24
CA THR A 233 -8.49 -14.17 -4.00
C THR A 233 -8.81 -12.83 -3.33
N VAL A 234 -9.61 -12.81 -2.26
CA VAL A 234 -10.01 -11.59 -1.55
C VAL A 234 -9.88 -11.79 -0.05
N ARG A 235 -8.94 -11.08 0.60
CA ARG A 235 -8.66 -11.18 2.05
C ARG A 235 -8.17 -9.87 2.61
N SER A 236 -8.22 -9.70 3.92
CA SER A 236 -7.56 -8.57 4.59
C SER A 236 -6.06 -8.81 4.81
N ILE A 237 -5.31 -7.71 4.91
CA ILE A 237 -3.95 -7.66 5.46
C ILE A 237 -3.98 -7.09 6.88
N ALA A 238 -3.15 -7.63 7.77
CA ALA A 238 -3.00 -7.09 9.12
C ALA A 238 -2.12 -5.85 9.12
N LEU A 239 -2.39 -4.89 10.00
CA LEU A 239 -1.62 -3.65 10.10
C LEU A 239 -0.50 -3.74 11.13
N SER A 240 0.60 -3.04 10.91
CA SER A 240 1.67 -2.96 11.91
C SER A 240 1.18 -2.24 13.16
N ALA A 241 1.27 -2.91 14.31
CA ALA A 241 1.05 -2.28 15.63
C ALA A 241 2.28 -1.50 16.09
N ASP A 242 3.46 -2.04 15.77
CA ASP A 242 4.77 -1.52 16.13
C ASP A 242 5.75 -2.01 15.05
N ASP A 243 6.52 -1.08 14.49
CA ASP A 243 7.53 -1.31 13.47
C ASP A 243 8.95 -0.95 13.93
N SER A 244 9.17 -0.88 15.25
CA SER A 244 10.49 -0.73 15.86
C SER A 244 11.49 -1.83 15.48
N SER A 245 11.02 -2.97 14.97
CA SER A 245 11.87 -4.05 14.45
C SER A 245 12.33 -3.85 13.01
N LEU A 246 11.81 -2.85 12.27
CA LEU A 246 12.30 -2.48 10.95
C LEU A 246 13.69 -1.84 11.07
N ARG A 247 14.73 -2.64 10.82
CA ARG A 247 16.12 -2.18 10.77
C ARG A 247 16.44 -1.60 9.40
N VAL A 248 17.56 -0.89 9.28
CA VAL A 248 18.12 -0.51 7.97
C VAL A 248 18.35 -1.78 7.14
N ASN A 249 18.02 -1.73 5.85
CA ASN A 249 18.10 -2.85 4.90
C ASN A 249 17.18 -4.04 5.24
N THR A 250 16.07 -3.75 5.92
CA THR A 250 14.98 -4.71 6.04
C THR A 250 14.26 -4.85 4.72
N ASP A 251 13.96 -6.09 4.32
CA ASP A 251 13.18 -6.40 3.12
C ASP A 251 11.72 -5.95 3.32
N LEU A 252 11.27 -5.01 2.49
CA LEU A 252 9.88 -4.56 2.41
C LEU A 252 9.32 -4.84 1.02
N THR A 253 8.12 -5.39 0.94
CA THR A 253 7.47 -5.69 -0.34
C THR A 253 6.39 -4.68 -0.62
N LEU A 254 6.36 -4.17 -1.85
CA LEU A 254 5.26 -3.37 -2.37
C LEU A 254 4.61 -4.03 -3.58
N THR A 255 3.35 -3.66 -3.81
CA THR A 255 2.59 -4.09 -4.97
C THR A 255 1.79 -2.94 -5.55
N GLY A 256 1.61 -2.91 -6.87
CA GLY A 256 0.78 -1.90 -7.52
C GLY A 256 0.64 -2.09 -9.03
N PHE A 257 -0.18 -1.23 -9.63
CA PHE A 257 -0.41 -1.13 -11.07
C PHE A 257 0.18 0.18 -11.64
N GLY A 258 1.12 0.80 -10.93
CA GLY A 258 1.79 2.01 -11.35
C GLY A 258 2.77 1.80 -12.50
N SER A 259 3.28 2.94 -13.00
CA SER A 259 4.18 2.99 -14.15
C SER A 259 5.43 2.15 -13.94
N ILE A 260 5.94 1.66 -15.06
CA ILE A 260 6.91 0.56 -15.16
C ILE A 260 8.31 1.03 -15.49
N SER A 261 8.37 2.30 -15.82
CA SER A 261 9.47 3.00 -16.40
C SER A 261 9.79 4.11 -15.43
N THR A 262 11.09 4.34 -15.22
CA THR A 262 11.55 5.45 -14.41
C THR A 262 11.03 6.78 -14.97
N ARG A 263 10.72 6.87 -16.28
CA ARG A 263 10.03 8.01 -16.93
C ARG A 263 8.56 7.71 -17.19
N LEU A 264 7.75 8.72 -17.54
CA LEU A 264 6.37 8.55 -18.05
C LEU A 264 6.30 7.38 -19.06
N GLY A 265 5.65 6.30 -18.65
CA GLY A 265 5.53 5.05 -19.39
C GLY A 265 4.17 4.40 -19.18
N PRO A 266 3.83 3.37 -19.96
CA PRO A 266 2.50 2.77 -19.94
C PRO A 266 2.22 2.13 -18.58
N PHE A 267 0.98 2.27 -18.10
CA PHE A 267 0.51 1.55 -16.92
C PHE A 267 0.30 0.06 -17.25
N PRO A 268 0.78 -0.86 -16.41
CA PRO A 268 0.47 -2.28 -16.56
C PRO A 268 -1.01 -2.54 -16.31
N THR A 269 -1.56 -3.52 -17.02
CA THR A 269 -2.86 -4.06 -16.62
C THR A 269 -2.73 -5.09 -15.50
N LYS A 270 -1.55 -5.72 -15.38
CA LYS A 270 -1.30 -6.79 -14.40
C LYS A 270 -0.56 -6.28 -13.17
N LEU A 271 -0.90 -6.79 -12.00
CA LEU A 271 -0.27 -6.38 -10.75
C LEU A 271 1.21 -6.77 -10.76
N GLN A 272 1.99 -5.87 -10.18
CA GLN A 272 3.41 -6.04 -10.03
C GLN A 272 3.77 -6.14 -8.56
N VAL A 273 4.89 -6.77 -8.31
CA VAL A 273 5.47 -6.90 -7.00
C VAL A 273 6.96 -6.62 -7.07
N VAL A 274 7.48 -5.96 -6.04
CA VAL A 274 8.92 -5.87 -5.81
C VAL A 274 9.24 -5.82 -4.33
N THR A 275 10.45 -6.25 -3.99
CA THR A 275 11.03 -6.08 -2.66
C THR A 275 12.10 -5.00 -2.72
N VAL A 276 12.05 -4.08 -1.77
CA VAL A 276 12.95 -2.92 -1.59
C VAL A 276 13.48 -2.89 -0.16
N ASP A 277 14.49 -2.07 0.08
CA ASP A 277 15.11 -1.93 1.39
C ASP A 277 14.49 -0.79 2.20
N HIS A 278 14.38 -0.98 3.51
CA HIS A 278 14.12 0.12 4.45
C HIS A 278 15.36 0.99 4.61
N LEU A 279 15.28 2.27 4.20
CA LEU A 279 16.41 3.19 4.07
C LEU A 279 16.20 4.53 4.84
N PRO A 280 15.87 4.51 6.14
CA PRO A 280 15.52 5.73 6.89
C PRO A 280 16.65 6.76 6.91
N ASP A 281 17.90 6.31 7.00
CA ASP A 281 19.07 7.20 7.06
C ASP A 281 19.36 7.89 5.71
N VAL A 282 18.97 7.26 4.59
CA VAL A 282 19.13 7.87 3.26
C VAL A 282 18.18 9.06 3.15
N CYS A 283 16.90 8.87 3.45
CA CYS A 283 15.93 9.96 3.46
C CYS A 283 16.30 11.05 4.49
N ALA A 284 16.72 10.69 5.71
CA ALA A 284 17.11 11.69 6.70
C ALA A 284 18.30 12.56 6.22
N ARG A 285 19.31 11.96 5.58
CA ARG A 285 20.43 12.73 5.03
C ARG A 285 20.00 13.57 3.81
N THR A 286 19.30 12.95 2.88
CA THR A 286 19.00 13.52 1.57
C THR A 286 17.87 14.55 1.60
N LEU A 287 16.87 14.36 2.47
CA LEU A 287 15.66 15.19 2.52
C LEU A 287 15.71 16.23 3.65
N GLU A 288 16.29 15.91 4.82
CA GLU A 288 16.29 16.83 5.97
C GLU A 288 17.43 17.86 5.95
N ASN A 289 18.64 17.50 5.45
CA ASN A 289 19.84 18.27 5.78
C ASN A 289 20.45 19.12 4.67
N GLU A 290 20.53 18.66 3.43
CA GLU A 290 21.15 19.47 2.37
C GLU A 290 20.48 19.08 1.06
N GLY A 291 19.93 20.07 0.34
CA GLY A 291 19.31 19.85 -0.96
C GLY A 291 20.18 18.89 -1.78
N TYR A 292 19.59 17.78 -2.21
CA TYR A 292 20.31 16.73 -2.92
C TYR A 292 21.06 17.37 -4.10
N LYS A 293 22.39 17.16 -4.15
CA LYS A 293 23.27 17.87 -5.11
C LYS A 293 23.01 17.49 -6.57
N GLU A 294 22.19 16.47 -6.80
CA GLU A 294 21.79 15.99 -8.13
C GLU A 294 20.27 16.08 -8.36
N VAL A 295 19.52 16.90 -7.58
CA VAL A 295 18.15 17.24 -8.02
C VAL A 295 18.30 18.09 -9.28
N PRO A 296 17.56 17.80 -10.36
CA PRO A 296 17.55 18.67 -11.55
C PRO A 296 17.39 20.14 -11.16
N ASP A 297 18.08 21.04 -11.86
CA ASP A 297 18.15 22.49 -11.56
C ASP A 297 16.79 23.13 -11.23
N LEU A 298 15.72 22.57 -11.78
CA LEU A 298 14.31 22.92 -11.55
C LEU A 298 13.89 22.96 -10.06
N PHE A 299 14.57 22.24 -9.16
CA PHE A 299 14.24 22.19 -7.73
C PHE A 299 15.41 22.53 -6.80
N LEU A 300 16.46 23.20 -7.29
CA LEU A 300 17.56 23.71 -6.44
C LEU A 300 17.04 24.55 -5.25
N ASN A 301 15.86 25.15 -5.42
CA ASN A 301 15.20 25.96 -4.41
C ASN A 301 14.13 25.23 -3.57
N THR A 302 14.04 23.90 -3.59
CA THR A 302 13.00 23.17 -2.83
C THR A 302 13.61 22.14 -1.87
N SER A 303 13.25 22.20 -0.59
CA SER A 303 13.49 21.11 0.39
C SER A 303 12.24 20.24 0.58
N PHE A 304 12.45 19.06 1.15
CA PHE A 304 11.39 18.10 1.42
C PHE A 304 11.30 17.84 2.92
N TYR A 305 10.09 17.86 3.47
CA TYR A 305 9.87 17.44 4.85
C TYR A 305 9.86 15.92 4.93
N TYR A 306 10.73 15.38 5.77
CA TYR A 306 10.74 13.99 6.16
C TYR A 306 10.69 13.91 7.69
N ASP A 307 9.90 12.97 8.20
CA ASP A 307 9.86 12.63 9.63
C ASP A 307 9.69 11.11 9.76
N HIS A 308 10.77 10.44 10.15
CA HIS A 308 10.80 8.99 10.32
C HIS A 308 9.73 8.47 11.29
N ARG A 309 9.16 9.29 12.18
CA ARG A 309 8.09 8.87 13.11
C ARG A 309 6.72 8.75 12.43
N LYS A 310 6.54 9.45 11.31
CA LYS A 310 5.29 9.51 10.53
C LYS A 310 5.43 8.86 9.16
N MET A 311 6.65 8.61 8.72
CA MET A 311 6.98 8.15 7.38
C MET A 311 7.96 6.99 7.41
N ILE A 312 7.85 6.12 6.42
CA ILE A 312 8.83 5.08 6.09
C ILE A 312 9.53 5.51 4.81
N CYS A 313 10.86 5.36 4.77
CA CYS A 313 11.65 5.54 3.56
C CYS A 313 12.07 4.16 3.06
N ALA A 314 11.73 3.83 1.82
CA ALA A 314 12.09 2.54 1.25
C ALA A 314 12.34 2.63 -0.26
N GLY A 315 13.26 1.81 -0.75
CA GLY A 315 13.68 1.79 -2.15
C GLY A 315 14.99 1.02 -2.29
N CYS A 316 15.65 1.12 -3.45
CA CYS A 316 17.03 0.68 -3.59
C CYS A 316 17.96 1.88 -3.55
N ALA A 317 19.07 1.79 -2.80
CA ALA A 317 20.01 2.91 -2.64
C ALA A 317 20.60 3.37 -3.98
N ASP A 318 20.88 2.43 -4.88
CA ASP A 318 21.37 2.67 -6.24
C ASP A 318 20.25 3.04 -7.23
N GLY A 319 19.01 3.19 -6.76
CA GLY A 319 17.83 3.47 -7.57
C GLY A 319 17.40 2.30 -8.44
N GLY A 320 16.66 2.59 -9.51
CA GLY A 320 16.24 1.63 -10.52
C GLY A 320 15.11 0.68 -10.10
N THR A 321 14.74 0.64 -8.82
CA THR A 321 13.62 -0.15 -8.32
C THR A 321 12.86 0.63 -7.24
N GLY A 322 11.53 0.76 -7.39
CA GLY A 322 10.72 1.58 -6.48
C GLY A 322 9.29 1.79 -6.98
N ALA A 323 8.50 2.51 -6.19
CA ALA A 323 7.14 2.91 -6.55
C ALA A 323 7.12 4.04 -7.58
N CYS A 324 6.12 4.04 -8.45
CA CYS A 324 5.95 5.00 -9.53
C CYS A 324 4.51 5.55 -9.59
N PRO A 325 4.21 6.55 -10.45
CA PRO A 325 2.85 7.05 -10.61
C PRO A 325 1.85 5.91 -10.84
N GLY A 326 0.74 5.90 -10.10
CA GLY A 326 -0.26 4.83 -10.10
C GLY A 326 -0.06 3.77 -8.99
N ASP A 327 1.09 3.70 -8.32
CA ASP A 327 1.25 2.85 -7.12
C ASP A 327 0.72 3.53 -5.84
N SER A 328 0.37 4.82 -5.93
CA SER A 328 -0.17 5.66 -4.86
C SER A 328 -1.28 4.97 -4.07
N GLY A 329 -1.21 5.00 -2.74
CA GLY A 329 -2.17 4.33 -1.88
C GLY A 329 -2.00 2.80 -1.75
N GLY A 330 -1.14 2.19 -2.57
CA GLY A 330 -0.82 0.76 -2.50
C GLY A 330 -0.08 0.38 -1.20
N PRO A 331 -0.11 -0.91 -0.82
CA PRO A 331 0.51 -1.38 0.42
C PRO A 331 2.03 -1.56 0.31
N LEU A 332 2.75 -1.12 1.34
CA LEU A 332 4.11 -1.56 1.66
C LEU A 332 4.05 -2.47 2.90
N PHE A 333 4.55 -3.69 2.82
CA PHE A 333 4.40 -4.69 3.88
C PHE A 333 5.67 -5.50 4.12
N ALA A 334 5.76 -6.05 5.33
CA ALA A 334 6.81 -6.98 5.75
C ALA A 334 6.18 -8.31 6.21
N LEU A 335 6.99 -9.37 6.30
CA LEU A 335 6.51 -10.62 6.90
C LEU A 335 6.62 -10.57 8.42
N SER A 336 5.61 -11.09 9.11
CA SER A 336 5.62 -11.24 10.58
C SER A 336 6.68 -12.23 11.07
N SER A 337 7.06 -13.21 10.23
CA SER A 337 8.22 -14.09 10.41
C SER A 337 8.53 -14.80 9.08
N ARG A 338 9.63 -15.55 8.99
CA ARG A 338 9.77 -16.56 7.94
C ARG A 338 8.58 -17.54 8.04
N GLY A 339 7.77 -17.66 7.00
CA GLY A 339 6.53 -18.46 7.03
C GLY A 339 5.30 -17.74 7.60
N GLY A 340 5.45 -16.54 8.18
CA GLY A 340 4.39 -15.77 8.82
C GLY A 340 3.70 -14.78 7.88
N CYS A 341 2.49 -14.36 8.23
CA CYS A 341 1.65 -13.54 7.37
C CYS A 341 2.20 -12.14 7.07
N PRO A 342 1.83 -11.55 5.91
CA PRO A 342 2.18 -10.18 5.57
C PRO A 342 1.48 -9.21 6.52
N VAL A 343 2.24 -8.19 6.93
CA VAL A 343 1.79 -7.13 7.82
C VAL A 343 2.16 -5.81 7.17
N GLN A 344 1.16 -4.98 6.91
CA GLN A 344 1.35 -3.70 6.25
C GLN A 344 1.99 -2.69 7.19
N VAL A 345 3.12 -2.13 6.76
CA VAL A 345 3.91 -1.16 7.52
C VAL A 345 3.75 0.25 6.97
N GLY A 346 3.45 0.37 5.67
CA GLY A 346 3.32 1.65 5.00
C GLY A 346 2.22 1.69 3.92
N VAL A 347 1.87 2.90 3.53
CA VAL A 347 1.03 3.22 2.37
C VAL A 347 1.85 4.07 1.40
N THR A 348 1.90 3.69 0.13
CA THR A 348 2.64 4.44 -0.91
C THR A 348 2.14 5.87 -0.99
N SER A 349 3.03 6.83 -0.73
CA SER A 349 2.66 8.23 -0.52
C SER A 349 3.29 9.13 -1.59
N TRP A 350 4.58 9.43 -1.48
CA TRP A 350 5.24 10.33 -2.40
C TRP A 350 6.67 9.92 -2.74
N GLY A 351 7.12 10.42 -3.88
CA GLY A 351 8.51 10.38 -4.31
C GLY A 351 8.74 11.52 -5.30
N MET A 352 9.94 11.57 -5.88
CA MET A 352 10.26 12.63 -6.85
C MET A 352 9.32 12.63 -8.07
N HIS A 353 8.72 11.49 -8.40
CA HIS A 353 7.79 11.35 -9.51
C HIS A 353 6.53 12.23 -9.37
N LEU A 354 6.09 12.58 -8.16
CA LEU A 354 4.96 13.50 -7.96
C LEU A 354 5.25 14.93 -8.44
N LEU A 355 6.52 15.24 -8.71
CA LEU A 355 6.95 16.51 -9.30
C LEU A 355 7.19 16.40 -10.82
N GLY A 356 6.66 15.35 -11.46
CA GLY A 356 6.84 15.09 -12.90
C GLY A 356 8.24 14.60 -13.27
N LEU A 357 9.04 14.21 -12.28
CA LEU A 357 10.37 13.64 -12.47
C LEU A 357 10.31 12.11 -12.59
N ILE A 358 11.50 11.50 -12.62
CA ILE A 358 11.66 10.06 -12.63
C ILE A 358 11.36 9.42 -11.27
N CYS A 359 10.80 8.21 -11.25
CA CYS A 359 10.72 7.36 -10.05
C CYS A 359 11.95 6.45 -9.92
N ALA A 360 12.14 5.83 -8.74
CA ALA A 360 13.26 4.96 -8.42
C ALA A 360 14.62 5.64 -8.65
N VAL A 361 14.78 6.84 -8.10
CA VAL A 361 15.96 7.68 -8.32
C VAL A 361 17.10 7.24 -7.39
N PRO A 362 18.33 7.05 -7.89
CA PRO A 362 19.48 6.77 -7.03
C PRO A 362 19.60 7.81 -5.92
N GLY A 363 19.86 7.38 -4.68
CA GLY A 363 20.00 8.26 -3.52
C GLY A 363 18.71 8.95 -3.02
N LEU A 364 17.58 8.76 -3.72
CA LEU A 364 16.28 9.36 -3.41
C LEU A 364 15.16 8.27 -3.41
N PRO A 365 15.10 7.44 -2.36
CA PRO A 365 14.07 6.42 -2.22
C PRO A 365 12.68 7.03 -2.05
N GLU A 366 11.64 6.24 -2.30
CA GLU A 366 10.25 6.64 -2.08
C GLU A 366 9.86 6.70 -0.60
N VAL A 367 8.87 7.54 -0.32
CA VAL A 367 8.35 7.81 1.02
C VAL A 367 6.92 7.28 1.13
N TYR A 368 6.65 6.63 2.25
CA TYR A 368 5.40 5.95 2.56
C TYR A 368 4.84 6.48 3.87
N ALA A 369 3.52 6.63 3.98
CA ALA A 369 2.88 6.99 5.23
C ALA A 369 2.98 5.80 6.22
N ARG A 370 3.47 6.04 7.43
CA ARG A 370 3.73 4.98 8.42
C ARG A 370 2.44 4.50 9.06
N VAL A 371 2.09 3.22 8.88
CA VAL A 371 0.84 2.64 9.38
C VAL A 371 0.80 2.57 10.91
N SER A 372 1.91 2.18 11.55
CA SER A 372 1.99 2.06 13.02
C SER A 372 1.70 3.39 13.73
N HIS A 373 2.03 4.53 13.10
CA HIS A 373 1.73 5.87 13.60
C HIS A 373 0.22 6.13 13.73
N SER A 374 -0.55 5.62 12.76
CA SER A 374 -1.98 5.93 12.62
C SER A 374 -2.90 4.74 12.89
N VAL A 375 -2.38 3.58 13.29
CA VAL A 375 -3.17 2.35 13.48
C VAL A 375 -4.33 2.54 14.48
N ALA A 376 -4.13 3.34 15.52
CA ALA A 376 -5.19 3.67 16.48
C ALA A 376 -6.31 4.52 15.85
N TRP A 377 -5.97 5.45 14.95
CA TRP A 377 -6.95 6.21 14.18
C TRP A 377 -7.70 5.29 13.21
N ILE A 378 -6.99 4.40 12.50
CA ILE A 378 -7.59 3.43 11.59
C ILE A 378 -8.62 2.56 12.32
N GLU A 379 -8.23 1.95 13.44
CA GLU A 379 -9.12 1.09 14.22
C GLU A 379 -10.32 1.84 14.81
N SER A 380 -10.18 3.14 15.11
CA SER A 380 -11.30 3.96 15.56
C SER A 380 -12.39 4.14 14.51
N ILE A 381 -12.01 4.15 13.22
CA ILE A 381 -12.93 4.24 12.08
C ILE A 381 -13.53 2.88 11.76
N VAL A 382 -12.68 1.84 11.72
CA VAL A 382 -13.12 0.47 11.42
C VAL A 382 -14.03 -0.07 12.53
N GLY A 383 -13.82 0.36 13.78
CA GLY A 383 -14.59 -0.08 14.95
C GLY A 383 -14.11 -1.40 15.53
N GLN A 384 -12.97 -1.94 15.08
CA GLN A 384 -12.38 -3.18 15.58
C GLN A 384 -10.86 -3.18 15.37
N PRO A 385 -10.11 -4.02 16.11
CA PRO A 385 -8.68 -4.17 15.88
C PRO A 385 -8.38 -4.78 14.50
N VAL A 386 -7.52 -4.11 13.73
CA VAL A 386 -7.00 -4.60 12.44
C VAL A 386 -5.49 -4.79 12.46
N ARG A 387 -4.84 -4.46 13.59
CA ARG A 387 -3.41 -4.67 13.79
C ARG A 387 -3.04 -6.15 13.93
N SER A 388 -1.83 -6.49 13.52
CA SER A 388 -1.21 -7.79 13.75
C SER A 388 -1.07 -8.03 15.25
N THR A 389 -1.53 -9.20 15.71
CA THR A 389 -1.33 -9.69 17.08
C THR A 389 0.10 -10.13 17.35
N VAL A 390 0.89 -10.39 16.30
CA VAL A 390 2.27 -10.84 16.39
C VAL A 390 3.22 -9.69 16.01
N PRO A 391 4.31 -9.46 16.76
CA PRO A 391 5.34 -8.49 16.40
C PRO A 391 5.95 -8.81 15.03
N LEU A 392 6.38 -7.75 14.33
CA LEU A 392 7.10 -7.90 13.08
C LEU A 392 8.47 -8.56 13.30
N SER A 393 8.78 -9.57 12.49
CA SER A 393 10.10 -10.20 12.42
C SER A 393 10.52 -10.30 10.95
N PRO A 394 10.87 -9.16 10.34
CA PRO A 394 11.06 -9.05 8.91
C PRO A 394 12.38 -9.70 8.44
N THR A 395 12.48 -10.01 7.16
CA THR A 395 13.70 -10.59 6.55
C THR A 395 14.67 -9.49 6.11
N THR A 396 15.94 -9.84 5.85
CA THR A 396 16.99 -8.89 5.44
C THR A 396 17.91 -9.46 4.36
N HIS A 397 17.42 -10.44 3.58
CA HIS A 397 18.27 -11.26 2.69
C HIS A 397 17.67 -11.35 1.28
N CYS A 398 16.66 -10.54 0.95
CA CYS A 398 16.08 -10.52 -0.38
C CYS A 398 16.75 -9.41 -1.20
N GLU A 399 17.91 -9.74 -1.78
CA GLU A 399 18.75 -8.79 -2.50
C GLU A 399 18.23 -8.49 -3.92
N ASN A 400 17.11 -7.78 -4.03
CA ASN A 400 16.69 -7.14 -5.29
C ASN A 400 17.40 -5.78 -5.52
N CYS A 401 18.10 -5.27 -4.51
CA CYS A 401 18.79 -3.97 -4.52
C CYS A 401 20.32 -4.06 -4.75
N LEU A 402 20.87 -5.20 -5.18
CA LEU A 402 22.31 -5.31 -5.49
C LEU A 402 22.63 -4.93 -6.94
N ALA A 403 23.63 -4.07 -7.11
CA ALA A 403 24.15 -3.60 -8.39
C ALA A 403 24.93 -4.68 -9.18
N ASN A 404 24.79 -4.62 -10.51
CA ASN A 404 25.52 -5.35 -11.57
C ASN A 404 25.26 -6.86 -11.66
N ASP A 405 24.53 -7.24 -12.72
CA ASP A 405 23.94 -8.55 -13.00
C ASP A 405 22.75 -8.89 -12.12
N PHE A 406 21.56 -8.43 -12.56
CA PHE A 406 20.24 -8.97 -12.22
C PHE A 406 20.25 -10.51 -12.37
N PRO A 407 20.60 -11.32 -11.35
CA PRO A 407 20.83 -12.74 -11.57
C PRO A 407 19.50 -13.44 -11.35
N ASP A 408 18.53 -13.17 -12.24
CA ASP A 408 17.16 -13.64 -12.20
C ASP A 408 16.42 -13.36 -10.88
N GLY A 409 15.10 -13.23 -10.92
CA GLY A 409 14.24 -13.26 -9.73
C GLY A 409 14.30 -14.58 -8.92
N LYS A 410 15.35 -15.39 -9.04
CA LYS A 410 15.50 -16.73 -8.44
C LYS A 410 15.84 -16.72 -6.96
N ASN A 411 16.52 -15.68 -6.45
CA ASN A 411 16.89 -15.60 -5.02
C ASN A 411 15.85 -14.88 -4.14
N CYS A 412 14.87 -14.22 -4.76
CA CYS A 412 13.74 -13.58 -4.12
C CYS A 412 12.43 -14.21 -4.59
N PRO A 413 12.09 -15.46 -4.22
CA PRO A 413 10.78 -16.00 -4.57
C PRO A 413 9.70 -15.13 -3.93
N THR A 414 9.01 -14.39 -4.80
CA THR A 414 8.08 -13.28 -4.55
C THR A 414 6.84 -13.68 -3.76
N ALA A 415 6.47 -14.97 -3.79
CA ALA A 415 5.21 -15.44 -3.20
C ALA A 415 5.33 -16.69 -2.32
N SER A 416 6.41 -17.49 -2.36
CA SER A 416 6.44 -18.79 -1.65
C SER A 416 6.78 -18.73 -0.15
N ARG A 417 6.76 -17.53 0.47
CA ARG A 417 7.41 -17.28 1.77
C ARG A 417 6.50 -17.27 3.01
N TYR A 418 5.17 -17.35 2.86
CA TYR A 418 4.27 -17.46 4.02
C TYR A 418 3.15 -18.48 3.85
N ASP A 419 2.77 -19.09 4.97
CA ASP A 419 1.76 -20.14 5.02
C ASP A 419 0.38 -19.56 4.64
N ILE A 420 -0.01 -19.77 3.39
CA ILE A 420 -1.23 -19.17 2.84
C ILE A 420 -2.50 -19.63 3.56
N LYS A 421 -2.49 -20.85 4.11
CA LYS A 421 -3.61 -21.41 4.88
C LYS A 421 -3.68 -20.75 6.24
N LEU A 422 -2.53 -20.57 6.90
CA LEU A 422 -2.45 -19.80 8.13
C LEU A 422 -3.01 -18.39 7.94
N CYS A 423 -2.58 -17.70 6.88
CA CYS A 423 -2.95 -16.31 6.64
C CYS A 423 -4.39 -16.15 6.15
N ASP A 424 -4.94 -17.14 5.45
CA ASP A 424 -6.38 -17.17 5.14
C ASP A 424 -7.20 -17.24 6.43
N VAL A 425 -6.88 -18.16 7.33
CA VAL A 425 -7.60 -18.29 8.60
C VAL A 425 -7.42 -17.04 9.47
N GLN A 426 -6.22 -16.45 9.55
CA GLN A 426 -6.00 -15.22 10.30
C GLN A 426 -6.80 -14.03 9.74
N ALA A 427 -6.79 -13.82 8.43
CA ALA A 427 -7.54 -12.74 7.79
C ALA A 427 -9.05 -12.88 8.04
N ARG A 428 -9.59 -14.10 7.93
CA ARG A 428 -11.00 -14.39 8.19
C ARG A 428 -11.36 -14.27 9.67
N LEU A 429 -10.49 -14.71 10.58
CA LEU A 429 -10.68 -14.50 12.01
C LEU A 429 -10.72 -13.03 12.38
N ALA A 430 -9.95 -12.16 11.69
CA ALA A 430 -9.94 -10.73 11.96
C ALA A 430 -11.30 -10.06 11.77
N SER A 431 -12.14 -10.55 10.86
CA SER A 431 -13.53 -10.10 10.71
C SER A 431 -14.54 -10.91 11.54
N SER A 432 -14.24 -12.18 11.83
CA SER A 432 -15.20 -13.08 12.49
C SER A 432 -15.10 -13.16 14.01
N PHE A 433 -13.96 -12.83 14.61
CA PHE A 433 -13.80 -12.96 16.06
C PHE A 433 -14.41 -11.75 16.75
N VAL A 434 -15.60 -11.94 17.31
CA VAL A 434 -16.40 -10.88 17.89
C VAL A 434 -16.27 -10.92 19.41
N PHE A 435 -15.92 -9.78 20.00
CA PHE A 435 -16.05 -9.56 21.43
C PHE A 435 -17.29 -8.72 21.70
N SER A 436 -18.30 -9.32 22.33
CA SER A 436 -19.56 -8.64 22.60
C SER A 436 -19.40 -7.53 23.64
N THR A 437 -20.24 -6.51 23.55
CA THR A 437 -20.33 -5.47 24.58
C THR A 437 -20.50 -6.13 25.96
N PRO A 438 -19.68 -5.77 26.97
CA PRO A 438 -19.80 -6.34 28.30
C PRO A 438 -21.20 -6.12 28.88
N THR A 439 -21.70 -7.09 29.65
CA THR A 439 -23.06 -7.03 30.21
C THR A 439 -23.12 -7.34 31.69
N CYS A 440 -24.21 -6.91 32.35
CA CYS A 440 -24.58 -7.36 33.69
C CYS A 440 -25.65 -8.46 33.61
N SER A 441 -25.62 -9.43 34.53
CA SER A 441 -26.78 -10.29 34.77
C SER A 441 -28.00 -9.48 35.25
N ASN A 442 -29.19 -10.01 35.02
CA ASN A 442 -30.46 -9.35 35.36
C ASN A 442 -30.58 -9.04 36.87
N ASP A 443 -29.96 -9.86 37.72
CA ASP A 443 -29.90 -9.63 39.18
C ASP A 443 -28.75 -8.69 39.62
N GLY A 444 -27.99 -8.13 38.66
CA GLY A 444 -26.87 -7.22 38.89
C GLY A 444 -25.63 -7.87 39.54
N LYS A 445 -25.67 -9.17 39.84
CA LYS A 445 -24.63 -9.84 40.61
C LYS A 445 -23.40 -10.18 39.79
N TRP A 446 -23.54 -10.37 38.49
CA TRP A 446 -22.48 -10.87 37.63
C TRP A 446 -22.16 -9.89 36.52
N HIS A 447 -20.88 -9.57 36.38
CA HIS A 447 -20.34 -9.00 35.16
C HIS A 447 -20.01 -10.13 34.18
N ILE A 448 -20.43 -9.99 32.94
CA ILE A 448 -20.38 -11.04 31.92
C ILE A 448 -19.64 -10.50 30.68
N LEU A 449 -18.60 -11.23 30.29
CA LEU A 449 -17.88 -11.03 29.03
C LEU A 449 -18.14 -12.21 28.11
N LYS A 450 -18.36 -11.95 26.81
CA LYS A 450 -18.60 -12.98 25.82
C LYS A 450 -17.80 -12.72 24.56
N ALA A 451 -17.14 -13.75 24.05
CA ALA A 451 -16.52 -13.72 22.74
C ALA A 451 -17.01 -14.92 21.92
N SER A 452 -17.15 -14.74 20.62
CA SER A 452 -17.62 -15.77 19.69
C SER A 452 -16.90 -15.64 18.35
N ILE A 453 -17.07 -16.66 17.50
CA ILE A 453 -16.63 -16.61 16.10
C ILE A 453 -17.89 -16.57 15.25
N ASP A 454 -18.09 -15.48 14.51
CA ASP A 454 -19.12 -15.40 13.49
C ASP A 454 -18.63 -16.13 12.22
N PHE A 455 -18.98 -17.41 12.11
CA PHE A 455 -18.61 -18.23 10.96
C PHE A 455 -19.31 -17.82 9.67
N PHE A 456 -20.41 -17.05 9.71
CA PHE A 456 -21.13 -16.65 8.50
C PHE A 456 -20.36 -15.56 7.74
N GLU A 457 -19.82 -14.57 8.44
CA GLU A 457 -19.17 -13.44 7.80
C GLU A 457 -17.76 -13.75 7.25
N GLY A 458 -16.89 -14.38 8.04
CA GLY A 458 -15.50 -14.63 7.62
C GLY A 458 -15.23 -16.03 7.05
N PHE A 459 -16.07 -17.02 7.37
CA PHE A 459 -15.85 -18.42 7.01
C PHE A 459 -17.03 -19.05 6.23
N PRO A 460 -17.48 -18.43 5.12
CA PRO A 460 -18.57 -18.98 4.33
C PRO A 460 -18.18 -20.37 3.82
N ASN A 461 -19.03 -21.36 4.12
CA ASN A 461 -18.85 -22.78 3.77
C ASN A 461 -17.76 -23.56 4.53
N LEU A 462 -17.27 -23.06 5.67
CA LEU A 462 -16.39 -23.86 6.52
C LEU A 462 -17.11 -25.11 7.02
N SER A 463 -16.46 -26.28 6.93
CA SER A 463 -17.05 -27.55 7.37
C SER A 463 -17.34 -27.53 8.86
N GLU A 464 -18.37 -28.27 9.29
CA GLU A 464 -18.75 -28.31 10.70
C GLU A 464 -17.63 -28.91 11.58
N ASP A 465 -16.85 -29.84 11.04
CA ASP A 465 -15.66 -30.39 11.72
C ASP A 465 -14.63 -29.29 12.02
N LEU A 466 -14.33 -28.43 11.04
CA LEU A 466 -13.39 -27.33 11.23
C LEU A 466 -13.95 -26.26 12.18
N LYS A 467 -15.25 -25.96 12.13
CA LYS A 467 -15.89 -25.09 13.13
C LYS A 467 -15.74 -25.67 14.54
N ASN A 468 -15.97 -26.97 14.70
CA ASN A 468 -15.81 -27.66 15.98
C ASN A 468 -14.35 -27.64 16.45
N GLU A 469 -13.37 -27.77 15.56
CA GLU A 469 -11.96 -27.57 15.91
C GLU A 469 -11.66 -26.14 16.36
N MET A 470 -12.23 -25.12 15.70
CA MET A 470 -12.06 -23.73 16.12
C MET A 470 -12.72 -23.43 17.49
N ARG A 471 -13.88 -24.04 17.78
CA ARG A 471 -14.54 -23.96 19.10
C ARG A 471 -13.70 -24.59 20.23
N LYS A 472 -12.79 -25.51 19.92
CA LYS A 472 -11.83 -26.08 20.89
C LYS A 472 -10.67 -25.13 21.20
N GLY A 473 -10.54 -24.02 20.45
CA GLY A 473 -9.59 -22.95 20.77
C GLY A 473 -9.82 -22.36 22.16
N ARG A 474 -8.81 -21.65 22.66
CA ARG A 474 -8.88 -20.99 23.97
C ARG A 474 -9.12 -19.50 23.78
N VAL A 475 -9.98 -18.92 24.61
CA VAL A 475 -10.14 -17.46 24.69
C VAL A 475 -9.56 -16.96 26.00
N VAL A 476 -8.79 -15.88 25.91
CA VAL A 476 -8.23 -15.15 27.04
C VAL A 476 -8.87 -13.76 27.05
N PHE A 477 -9.62 -13.44 28.11
CA PHE A 477 -10.13 -12.08 28.29
C PHE A 477 -9.06 -11.19 28.93
N LEU A 478 -8.94 -9.98 28.41
CA LEU A 478 -7.99 -8.97 28.84
C LEU A 478 -8.74 -7.74 29.32
N TYR A 479 -8.15 -7.01 30.27
CA TYR A 479 -8.67 -5.71 30.70
C TYR A 479 -7.54 -4.72 31.01
N THR A 480 -7.90 -3.44 31.03
CA THR A 480 -7.06 -2.37 31.53
C THR A 480 -7.89 -1.20 32.07
N GLU A 481 -7.31 -0.44 32.99
CA GLU A 481 -7.84 0.83 33.51
C GLU A 481 -7.19 2.05 32.82
N GLU A 482 -6.20 1.84 31.94
CA GLU A 482 -5.47 2.91 31.25
C GLU A 482 -6.05 3.26 29.87
N GLY A 483 -7.12 2.56 29.44
CA GLY A 483 -7.76 2.76 28.15
C GLY A 483 -7.10 2.02 26.98
N THR A 484 -7.48 2.39 25.75
CA THR A 484 -6.94 1.83 24.51
C THR A 484 -5.55 2.36 24.18
N GLY A 485 -4.76 1.59 23.43
CA GLY A 485 -3.41 1.96 22.99
C GLY A 485 -2.69 0.83 22.27
N ASP A 486 -1.38 0.74 22.44
CA ASP A 486 -0.41 -0.12 21.75
C ASP A 486 0.33 -1.06 22.72
N GLY A 487 -0.32 -1.43 23.82
CA GLY A 487 0.30 -2.28 24.82
C GLY A 487 0.53 -3.70 24.32
N THR A 488 1.45 -4.40 24.97
CA THR A 488 1.73 -5.81 24.69
C THR A 488 1.45 -6.67 25.91
N ILE A 489 1.19 -7.96 25.68
CA ILE A 489 1.02 -8.94 26.76
C ILE A 489 1.84 -10.19 26.49
N LYS A 490 2.46 -10.73 27.55
CA LYS A 490 3.08 -12.05 27.52
C LYS A 490 2.12 -13.04 28.16
N LEU A 491 1.74 -14.07 27.41
CA LEU A 491 0.87 -15.10 27.94
C LEU A 491 1.65 -16.12 28.79
N PRO A 492 1.03 -16.68 29.86
CA PRO A 492 1.62 -17.75 30.64
C PRO A 492 1.90 -19.00 29.80
N GLN A 493 2.92 -19.77 30.19
CA GLN A 493 3.29 -21.03 29.51
C GLN A 493 2.16 -22.07 29.47
N SER A 494 1.24 -22.01 30.44
CA SER A 494 0.03 -22.85 30.48
C SER A 494 -0.94 -22.56 29.33
N ILE A 495 -0.88 -21.37 28.74
CA ILE A 495 -1.72 -20.92 27.62
C ILE A 495 -0.94 -21.05 26.31
N VAL A 496 0.31 -20.55 26.26
CA VAL A 496 1.17 -20.58 25.08
C VAL A 496 2.53 -21.16 25.42
N LYS A 497 2.97 -22.21 24.70
CA LYS A 497 4.23 -22.95 25.00
C LYS A 497 5.46 -22.03 25.00
N ALA A 498 5.48 -21.02 24.12
CA ALA A 498 6.50 -19.98 24.08
C ALA A 498 6.01 -18.71 24.78
N ARG A 499 6.93 -17.93 25.39
CA ARG A 499 6.65 -16.59 25.95
C ARG A 499 6.45 -15.56 24.83
N GLU A 500 5.48 -15.83 23.95
CA GLU A 500 5.13 -14.94 22.85
C GLU A 500 4.63 -13.60 23.39
N VAL A 501 5.11 -12.53 22.78
CA VAL A 501 4.63 -11.17 23.01
C VAL A 501 3.49 -10.94 22.03
N ILE A 502 2.33 -10.55 22.55
CA ILE A 502 1.12 -10.34 21.75
C ILE A 502 0.80 -8.86 21.78
N ASN A 503 0.64 -8.25 20.61
CA ASN A 503 0.19 -6.88 20.46
C ASN A 503 -1.27 -6.78 20.87
N THR A 504 -1.60 -5.74 21.62
CA THR A 504 -2.96 -5.51 22.09
C THR A 504 -3.39 -4.08 21.82
N PRO A 505 -4.68 -3.86 21.57
CA PRO A 505 -5.27 -2.52 21.47
C PRO A 505 -5.52 -1.88 22.85
N LEU A 506 -4.98 -2.46 23.94
CA LEU A 506 -5.14 -2.01 25.32
C LEU A 506 -3.80 -1.48 25.86
N LYS A 507 -3.82 -0.43 26.69
CA LYS A 507 -2.63 0.01 27.44
C LYS A 507 -2.40 -0.91 28.64
N LYS A 508 -1.17 -1.38 28.87
CA LYS A 508 -0.80 -2.25 30.01
C LYS A 508 -1.84 -3.35 30.34
N PRO A 509 -2.19 -4.21 29.37
CA PRO A 509 -3.25 -5.21 29.53
C PRO A 509 -2.93 -6.23 30.63
N LYS A 510 -3.98 -6.68 31.33
CA LYS A 510 -3.94 -7.75 32.33
C LYS A 510 -4.86 -8.90 31.93
N VAL A 511 -4.46 -10.14 32.25
CA VAL A 511 -5.25 -11.35 31.98
C VAL A 511 -6.34 -11.55 33.03
N LEU A 512 -7.55 -11.89 32.58
CA LEU A 512 -8.62 -12.47 33.41
C LEU A 512 -8.53 -14.00 33.34
N ALA A 513 -7.94 -14.62 34.36
CA ALA A 513 -7.51 -16.02 34.28
C ALA A 513 -8.49 -17.06 34.87
N LYS A 514 -9.66 -16.65 35.40
CA LYS A 514 -10.56 -17.55 36.14
C LYS A 514 -11.95 -17.60 35.51
N SER A 515 -12.61 -18.75 35.56
CA SER A 515 -14.02 -18.91 35.20
C SER A 515 -14.37 -18.62 33.72
N ILE A 516 -13.53 -19.04 32.79
CA ILE A 516 -13.86 -19.03 31.34
C ILE A 516 -14.33 -20.43 30.94
N TRP A 517 -15.47 -20.53 30.26
CA TRP A 517 -15.95 -21.78 29.66
C TRP A 517 -16.63 -21.52 28.32
N PHE A 518 -16.71 -22.54 27.48
CA PHE A 518 -17.48 -22.47 26.24
C PHE A 518 -18.95 -22.83 26.52
N ASN A 519 -19.88 -21.96 26.16
CA ASN A 519 -21.32 -22.18 26.28
C ASN A 519 -21.88 -22.62 24.94
N HIS A 520 -22.15 -23.91 24.79
CA HIS A 520 -22.69 -24.49 23.54
C HIS A 520 -24.05 -23.94 23.11
N LYS A 521 -24.86 -23.40 24.02
CA LYS A 521 -26.16 -22.80 23.66
C LYS A 521 -26.01 -21.42 23.05
N GLU A 522 -24.98 -20.69 23.46
CA GLU A 522 -24.69 -19.34 22.99
C GLU A 522 -23.61 -19.31 21.89
N ASP A 523 -23.02 -20.46 21.59
CA ASP A 523 -21.85 -20.62 20.71
C ASP A 523 -20.71 -19.63 21.02
N ALA A 524 -20.45 -19.43 22.31
CA ALA A 524 -19.56 -18.37 22.80
C ALA A 524 -18.73 -18.80 24.01
N TRP A 525 -17.51 -18.27 24.12
CA TRP A 525 -16.72 -18.31 25.35
C TRP A 525 -17.24 -17.24 26.31
N VAL A 526 -17.55 -17.65 27.53
CA VAL A 526 -18.16 -16.80 28.56
C VAL A 526 -17.23 -16.70 29.75
N TYR A 527 -17.05 -15.48 30.25
CA TYR A 527 -16.44 -15.18 31.54
C TYR A 527 -17.45 -14.51 32.46
N ARG A 528 -17.47 -14.91 33.73
CA ARG A 528 -18.28 -14.27 34.77
C ARG A 528 -17.45 -13.90 35.99
N SER A 529 -17.63 -12.69 36.49
CA SER A 529 -17.09 -12.23 37.78
C SER A 529 -18.15 -11.63 38.68
N PRO A 530 -18.04 -11.81 40.01
CA PRO A 530 -18.94 -11.16 40.96
C PRO A 530 -18.82 -9.63 40.90
N GLY A 531 -19.95 -8.96 41.13
CA GLY A 531 -20.08 -7.51 41.13
C GLY A 531 -20.22 -6.96 39.72
N CYS A 532 -21.40 -6.44 39.40
CA CYS A 532 -21.57 -5.57 38.24
C CYS A 532 -21.55 -4.11 38.70
N SER A 533 -20.35 -3.54 38.78
CA SER A 533 -20.24 -2.09 38.76
C SER A 533 -20.34 -1.66 37.30
N ALA A 534 -21.14 -0.63 37.00
CA ALA A 534 -21.05 0.10 35.74
C ALA A 534 -19.73 0.89 35.70
N ASP A 535 -18.61 0.25 36.02
CA ASP A 535 -17.30 0.87 36.13
C ASP A 535 -16.83 1.21 34.71
N ARG A 536 -17.20 2.41 34.30
CA ARG A 536 -16.95 2.98 32.97
C ARG A 536 -15.45 3.19 32.69
N THR A 537 -14.58 2.80 33.61
CA THR A 537 -13.12 3.04 33.54
C THR A 537 -12.36 1.90 32.84
N ARG A 538 -12.92 0.69 32.79
CA ARG A 538 -12.21 -0.48 32.23
C ARG A 538 -12.48 -0.70 30.76
N SER A 539 -11.41 -0.85 30.00
CA SER A 539 -11.44 -1.32 28.61
C SER A 539 -11.16 -2.82 28.58
N TYR A 540 -11.90 -3.56 27.75
CA TYR A 540 -11.82 -5.01 27.68
C TYR A 540 -11.50 -5.46 26.25
N ALA A 541 -10.78 -6.57 26.14
CA ALA A 541 -10.54 -7.27 24.87
C ALA A 541 -10.66 -8.78 25.08
N ALA A 542 -10.88 -9.51 24.01
CA ALA A 542 -10.78 -10.97 23.99
C ALA A 542 -9.67 -11.35 23.02
N LEU A 543 -8.85 -12.33 23.38
CA LEU A 543 -7.81 -12.90 22.55
C LEU A 543 -8.13 -14.38 22.31
N TYR A 544 -8.38 -14.74 21.06
CA TYR A 544 -8.49 -16.11 20.61
C TYR A 544 -7.10 -16.70 20.36
N VAL A 545 -6.89 -17.91 20.90
CA VAL A 545 -5.69 -18.72 20.72
C VAL A 545 -6.12 -20.06 20.15
N GLY A 546 -5.85 -20.24 18.86
CA GLY A 546 -6.09 -21.50 18.15
C GLY A 546 -5.23 -22.63 18.73
N ASN A 547 -5.78 -23.84 18.70
CA ASN A 547 -5.05 -25.03 19.12
C ASN A 547 -4.03 -25.37 18.01
N PRO A 548 -2.71 -25.48 18.31
CA PRO A 548 -1.75 -25.88 17.30
C PRO A 548 -2.03 -27.32 16.86
N ASP A 549 -1.94 -27.60 15.56
CA ASP A 549 -1.81 -28.96 15.06
C ASP A 549 -0.47 -29.53 15.58
N PRO A 550 -0.48 -30.54 16.48
CA PRO A 550 0.74 -31.07 17.09
C PRO A 550 1.70 -31.70 16.08
N ASP A 551 1.18 -32.17 14.94
CA ASP A 551 1.92 -33.00 13.97
C ASP A 551 2.42 -32.19 12.76
N LYS A 552 1.83 -31.01 12.50
CA LYS A 552 2.18 -30.17 11.34
C LYS A 552 3.06 -28.96 11.64
N GLY A 553 3.35 -28.67 12.91
CA GLY A 553 4.20 -27.53 13.28
C GLY A 553 3.67 -26.15 12.84
N MET A 554 2.38 -26.04 12.50
CA MET A 554 1.80 -24.76 12.08
C MET A 554 1.81 -23.75 13.23
N HIS A 555 2.08 -22.48 12.90
CA HIS A 555 1.88 -21.36 13.81
C HIS A 555 0.42 -21.32 14.31
N ARG A 556 0.22 -20.96 15.57
CA ARG A 556 -1.13 -20.85 16.16
C ARG A 556 -1.88 -19.67 15.54
N TYR A 557 -3.19 -19.79 15.41
CA TYR A 557 -4.05 -18.65 15.08
C TYR A 557 -4.17 -17.74 16.30
N LEU A 558 -3.81 -16.47 16.15
CA LEU A 558 -3.92 -15.45 17.20
C LEU A 558 -4.75 -14.30 16.67
N GLN A 559 -5.92 -14.08 17.27
CA GLN A 559 -6.78 -12.96 16.91
C GLN A 559 -7.28 -12.25 18.16
N ILE A 560 -7.16 -10.93 18.18
CA ILE A 560 -7.69 -10.09 19.26
C ILE A 560 -8.88 -9.29 18.76
N SER A 561 -9.87 -9.12 19.63
CA SER A 561 -11.07 -8.34 19.35
C SER A 561 -11.41 -7.46 20.55
N MET A 562 -12.05 -6.32 20.29
CA MET A 562 -12.49 -5.36 21.29
C MET A 562 -13.99 -5.14 21.17
N ALA A 563 -14.62 -4.86 22.31
CA ALA A 563 -16.05 -4.62 22.35
C ALA A 563 -16.35 -3.22 21.82
N VAL A 564 -17.33 -3.15 20.92
CA VAL A 564 -17.91 -1.89 20.49
C VAL A 564 -18.95 -1.47 21.53
N GLY A 565 -18.75 -0.32 22.19
CA GLY A 565 -19.72 0.26 23.14
C GLY A 565 -19.41 0.07 24.63
N LYS A 566 -20.27 0.64 25.49
CA LYS A 566 -20.15 0.62 26.96
C LYS A 566 -20.97 -0.51 27.57
N VAL A 567 -20.61 -0.93 28.79
CA VAL A 567 -21.33 -1.97 29.55
C VAL A 567 -22.84 -1.73 29.55
N VAL A 568 -23.64 -2.73 29.15
CA VAL A 568 -25.11 -2.65 29.11
C VAL A 568 -25.72 -3.62 30.13
N HIS A 569 -26.82 -3.25 30.78
CA HIS A 569 -27.57 -4.19 31.62
C HIS A 569 -28.34 -5.18 30.72
N ALA A 570 -28.24 -6.49 30.98
CA ALA A 570 -29.09 -7.45 30.28
C ALA A 570 -30.55 -7.18 30.66
N LEU A 571 -31.39 -6.94 29.65
CA LEU A 571 -32.84 -6.71 29.79
C LEU A 571 -33.56 -7.98 30.26
#